data_AF-A0A8J9WZU0-F1
#
_entry.id   AF-A0A8J9WZU0-F1
#
_cell.length_a   1.000
_cell.length_b   1.000
_cell.length_c   1.000
_cell.angle_alpha   90.00
_cell.angle_beta   90.00
_cell.angle_gamma   90.00
#
_symmetry.space_group_name_H-M   'P 1'
#
loop_
_entity.id
_entity.type
_entity.pdbx_description
1 polymer ?
#
loop_
_entity_poly.entity_id
_entity_poly.type
_entity_poly.pdbx_seq_one_letter_code
_entity_poly.pdbx_strand_id
1 'polypeptide(L)'
;EQQGDISEAANVLQDVHVETYGSLSKKDKIEFILEQMRLTLAKKDFVRAAIVAGKVSKKNLAEENMKTYKVQFYTLMTIYHRHDKNALDLARDYHAIYLTPHILADGVKWREALQATVVFLALSPYDNEQQDMLNRIALEENLEKLPAC
;
A
#
# COMPACT_ATOMS: atom_id res chain seq x y z
N GLU A 1 22.95 -4.23 5.70
CA GLU A 1 22.45 -2.86 5.95
C GLU A 1 23.51 -2.02 6.68
N GLN A 2 24.57 -1.60 5.97
CA GLN A 2 25.52 -0.58 6.42
C GLN A 2 25.57 0.51 5.34
N GLN A 3 25.56 1.77 5.76
CA GLN A 3 25.03 2.97 5.09
C GLN A 3 25.64 3.39 3.73
N GLY A 4 26.51 2.58 3.12
CA GLY A 4 27.03 2.79 1.75
C GLY A 4 26.43 1.89 0.67
N ASP A 5 25.77 0.80 1.05
CA ASP A 5 25.48 -0.32 0.15
C ASP A 5 24.01 -0.38 -0.33
N ILE A 6 23.13 0.51 0.17
CA ILE A 6 21.70 0.51 -0.21
C ILE A 6 21.55 0.77 -1.71
N SER A 7 22.38 1.66 -2.26
CA SER A 7 22.30 2.04 -3.67
C SER A 7 22.75 0.92 -4.61
N GLU A 8 23.83 0.21 -4.27
CA GLU A 8 24.38 -0.91 -5.06
C GLU A 8 23.53 -2.17 -4.89
N ALA A 9 23.18 -2.54 -3.67
CA ALA A 9 22.26 -3.64 -3.40
C ALA A 9 20.91 -3.43 -4.11
N ALA A 10 20.37 -2.21 -4.12
CA ALA A 10 19.16 -1.90 -4.86
C ALA A 10 19.33 -2.05 -6.37
N ASN A 11 20.48 -1.69 -6.95
CA ASN A 11 20.72 -1.87 -8.38
C ASN A 11 20.75 -3.35 -8.74
N VAL A 12 21.53 -4.15 -8.00
CA VAL A 12 21.62 -5.60 -8.24
C VAL A 12 20.27 -6.28 -8.06
N LEU A 13 19.52 -5.93 -7.00
CA LEU A 13 18.20 -6.51 -6.75
C LEU A 13 17.18 -6.12 -7.83
N GLN A 14 17.29 -4.92 -8.40
CA GLN A 14 16.37 -4.43 -9.45
C GLN A 14 16.56 -5.14 -10.79
N ASP A 15 17.75 -5.63 -11.09
CA ASP A 15 18.03 -6.38 -12.33
C ASP A 15 17.43 -7.80 -12.31
N VAL A 16 17.01 -8.29 -11.14
CA VAL A 16 16.39 -9.60 -11.01
C VAL A 16 14.89 -9.52 -11.32
N HIS A 17 14.50 -10.11 -12.45
CA HIS A 17 13.11 -10.21 -12.90
C HIS A 17 12.41 -11.45 -12.35
N VAL A 18 12.19 -11.51 -11.03
CA VAL A 18 11.57 -12.67 -10.33
C VAL A 18 10.23 -13.13 -10.90
N GLU A 19 9.50 -12.23 -11.56
CA GLU A 19 8.23 -12.53 -12.23
C GLU A 19 8.37 -13.63 -13.30
N THR A 20 9.52 -13.69 -13.96
CA THR A 20 9.83 -14.62 -15.07
C THR A 20 10.20 -16.03 -14.61
N TYR A 21 10.58 -16.21 -13.34
CA TYR A 21 11.02 -17.49 -12.82
C TYR A 21 9.81 -18.36 -12.47
N GLY A 22 9.53 -19.38 -13.29
CA GLY A 22 8.41 -20.30 -13.06
C GLY A 22 8.54 -21.15 -11.79
N SER A 23 9.76 -21.34 -11.28
CA SER A 23 10.07 -22.16 -10.11
C SER A 23 9.82 -21.47 -8.77
N LEU A 24 9.71 -20.13 -8.74
CA LEU A 24 9.49 -19.39 -7.50
C LEU A 24 8.02 -19.44 -7.08
N SER A 25 7.79 -19.58 -5.77
CA SER A 25 6.43 -19.52 -5.24
C SER A 25 5.83 -18.12 -5.41
N LYS A 26 4.51 -18.02 -5.41
CA LYS A 26 3.82 -16.71 -5.45
C LYS A 26 4.28 -15.79 -4.30
N LYS A 27 4.51 -16.38 -3.12
CA LYS A 27 4.97 -15.66 -1.93
C LYS A 27 6.33 -15.04 -2.16
N ASP A 28 7.29 -15.84 -2.60
CA ASP A 28 8.67 -15.40 -2.81
C ASP A 28 8.73 -14.29 -3.87
N LYS A 29 7.92 -14.41 -4.92
CA LYS A 29 7.80 -13.37 -5.95
C LYS A 29 7.29 -12.05 -5.36
N ILE A 30 6.21 -12.09 -4.57
CA ILE A 30 5.66 -10.89 -3.95
C ILE A 30 6.67 -10.27 -2.98
N GLU A 31 7.27 -11.07 -2.11
CA GLU A 31 8.24 -10.62 -1.12
C GLU A 31 9.43 -9.91 -1.78
N PHE A 32 9.94 -10.47 -2.88
CA PHE A 32 11.03 -9.87 -3.64
C PHE A 32 10.62 -8.56 -4.33
N ILE A 33 9.43 -8.50 -4.93
CA ILE A 33 8.94 -7.27 -5.57
C ILE A 33 8.70 -6.18 -4.52
N LEU A 34 8.19 -6.52 -3.33
CA LEU A 34 8.02 -5.57 -2.23
C LEU A 34 9.36 -5.03 -1.74
N GLU A 35 10.39 -5.86 -1.69
CA GLU A 35 11.73 -5.40 -1.33
C GLU A 35 12.32 -4.47 -2.41
N GLN A 36 12.10 -4.76 -3.70
CA GLN A 36 12.43 -3.84 -4.78
C GLN A 36 11.69 -2.49 -4.65
N MET A 37 10.41 -2.50 -4.25
CA MET A 37 9.64 -1.28 -3.98
C MET A 37 10.23 -0.51 -2.79
N ARG A 38 10.56 -1.19 -1.69
CA ARG A 38 11.15 -0.56 -0.51
C ARG A 38 12.45 0.16 -0.85
N LEU A 39 13.33 -0.50 -1.61
CA LEU A 39 14.63 0.05 -2.00
C LEU A 39 14.51 1.20 -3.01
N THR A 40 13.62 1.10 -4.00
CA THR A 40 13.36 2.19 -4.95
C THR A 40 12.82 3.44 -4.26
N LEU A 41 11.87 3.26 -3.32
CA LEU A 41 11.34 4.35 -2.51
C LEU A 41 12.41 4.96 -1.58
N ALA A 42 13.26 4.14 -0.97
CA ALA A 42 14.39 4.62 -0.15
C ALA A 42 15.38 5.47 -0.96
N LYS A 43 15.60 5.14 -2.23
CA LYS A 43 16.40 5.92 -3.19
C LYS A 43 15.66 7.13 -3.77
N LYS A 44 14.39 7.33 -3.42
CA LYS A 44 13.50 8.36 -4.00
C LYS A 44 13.33 8.23 -5.53
N ASP A 45 13.51 7.03 -6.07
CA ASP A 45 13.26 6.71 -7.47
C ASP A 45 11.77 6.34 -7.64
N PHE A 46 10.90 7.36 -7.60
CA PHE A 46 9.46 7.18 -7.61
C PHE A 46 8.93 6.66 -8.96
N VAL A 47 9.61 6.99 -10.06
CA VAL A 47 9.26 6.45 -11.40
C VAL A 47 9.45 4.94 -11.39
N ARG A 48 10.59 4.46 -10.90
CA ARG A 48 10.83 3.02 -10.81
C ARG A 48 9.94 2.36 -9.76
N ALA A 49 9.67 3.01 -8.63
CA ALA A 49 8.73 2.49 -7.63
C ALA A 49 7.35 2.22 -8.24
N ALA A 50 6.83 3.11 -9.09
CA ALA A 50 5.57 2.91 -9.80
C ALA A 50 5.61 1.71 -10.76
N ILE A 51 6.71 1.56 -11.52
CA ILE A 51 6.90 0.42 -12.44
C ILE A 51 6.92 -0.91 -11.66
N VAL A 52 7.68 -0.97 -10.56
CA VAL A 52 7.78 -2.18 -9.73
C VAL A 52 6.44 -2.48 -9.04
N ALA A 53 5.72 -1.47 -8.54
CA ALA A 53 4.39 -1.64 -7.98
C ALA A 53 3.40 -2.27 -8.98
N GLY A 54 3.50 -1.89 -10.26
CA GLY A 54 2.70 -2.46 -11.35
C GLY A 54 2.93 -3.95 -11.59
N LYS A 55 4.07 -4.51 -11.14
CA LYS A 55 4.36 -5.95 -11.24
C LYS A 55 3.63 -6.79 -10.18
N VAL A 56 3.11 -6.17 -9.13
CA VAL A 56 2.44 -6.87 -8.05
C VAL A 56 1.02 -7.27 -8.48
N SER A 57 0.72 -8.56 -8.44
CA SER A 57 -0.64 -9.05 -8.69
C SER A 57 -1.56 -8.77 -7.49
N LYS A 58 -2.44 -7.78 -7.63
CA LYS A 58 -3.48 -7.47 -6.61
C LYS A 58 -4.37 -8.68 -6.30
N LYS A 59 -4.60 -9.57 -7.27
CA LYS A 59 -5.35 -10.83 -7.08
C LYS A 59 -4.63 -11.75 -6.10
N ASN A 60 -3.31 -11.87 -6.21
CA ASN A 60 -2.53 -12.70 -5.28
C ASN A 60 -2.51 -12.10 -3.88
N LEU A 61 -2.45 -10.76 -3.75
CA LEU A 61 -2.52 -10.07 -2.46
C LEU A 61 -3.88 -10.24 -1.74
N ALA A 62 -4.94 -10.57 -2.47
CA ALA A 62 -6.26 -10.83 -1.89
C ALA A 62 -6.39 -12.23 -1.28
N GLU A 63 -5.42 -13.14 -1.52
CA GLU A 63 -5.43 -14.48 -0.93
C GLU A 63 -5.25 -14.41 0.60
N GLU A 64 -5.92 -15.30 1.35
CA GLU A 64 -5.94 -15.32 2.82
C GLU A 64 -4.54 -15.36 3.45
N ASN A 65 -3.63 -16.15 2.87
CA ASN A 65 -2.24 -16.30 3.29
C ASN A 65 -1.34 -15.11 2.91
N MET A 66 -1.85 -14.13 2.15
CA MET A 66 -1.09 -12.99 1.64
C MET A 66 -1.46 -11.66 2.32
N LYS A 67 -2.36 -11.66 3.31
CA LYS A 67 -2.84 -10.46 4.01
C LYS A 67 -1.73 -9.59 4.60
N THR A 68 -0.67 -10.19 5.13
CA THR A 68 0.49 -9.44 5.66
C THR A 68 1.20 -8.67 4.55
N TYR A 69 1.44 -9.31 3.42
CA TYR A 69 2.07 -8.70 2.25
C TYR A 69 1.17 -7.64 1.61
N LYS A 70 -0.15 -7.81 1.68
CA LYS A 70 -1.12 -6.79 1.26
C LYS A 70 -0.93 -5.49 2.06
N VAL A 71 -0.84 -5.58 3.39
CA VAL A 71 -0.61 -4.39 4.24
C VAL A 71 0.74 -3.75 3.94
N GLN A 72 1.81 -4.54 3.78
CA GLN A 72 3.12 -4.03 3.39
C GLN A 72 3.09 -3.30 2.04
N PHE A 73 2.46 -3.91 1.03
CA PHE A 73 2.29 -3.31 -0.29
C PHE A 73 1.62 -1.94 -0.20
N TYR A 74 0.44 -1.86 0.43
CA TYR A 74 -0.28 -0.61 0.52
C TYR A 74 0.45 0.41 1.38
N THR A 75 1.19 -0.02 2.41
CA THR A 75 2.05 0.90 3.19
C THR A 75 3.11 1.55 2.30
N LEU A 76 3.76 0.79 1.40
CA LEU A 76 4.71 1.34 0.43
C LEU A 76 4.01 2.25 -0.59
N MET A 77 2.80 1.91 -1.03
CA MET A 77 2.00 2.76 -1.91
C MET A 77 1.64 4.10 -1.25
N THR A 78 1.38 4.14 0.06
CA THR A 78 1.12 5.41 0.75
C THR A 78 2.33 6.36 0.68
N ILE A 79 3.56 5.84 0.73
CA ILE A 79 4.77 6.65 0.58
C ILE A 79 4.85 7.21 -0.85
N TYR A 80 4.53 6.39 -1.85
CA TYR A 80 4.51 6.79 -3.25
C TYR A 80 3.43 7.84 -3.54
N HIS A 81 2.15 7.58 -3.23
CA HIS A 81 1.05 8.50 -3.51
C HIS A 81 1.14 9.80 -2.70
N ARG A 82 1.77 9.77 -1.52
CA ARG A 82 2.11 10.99 -0.78
C ARG A 82 3.09 11.88 -1.52
N HIS A 83 4.11 11.29 -2.16
CA HIS A 83 5.02 12.03 -3.01
C HIS A 83 4.30 12.58 -4.25
N ASP A 84 3.44 11.76 -4.87
CA ASP A 84 2.65 12.14 -6.06
C ASP A 84 1.53 13.16 -5.76
N LYS A 85 1.29 13.46 -4.47
CA LYS A 85 0.22 14.35 -3.98
C LYS A 85 -1.17 13.92 -4.40
N ASN A 86 -1.37 12.62 -4.60
CA ASN A 86 -2.64 12.04 -4.98
C ASN A 86 -3.42 11.61 -3.72
N ALA A 87 -4.26 12.51 -3.22
CA ALA A 87 -5.04 12.28 -2.00
C ALA A 87 -6.10 11.17 -2.15
N LEU A 88 -6.67 11.01 -3.35
CA LEU A 88 -7.69 9.98 -3.57
C LEU A 88 -7.08 8.58 -3.52
N ASP A 89 -5.93 8.38 -4.18
CA ASP A 89 -5.22 7.10 -4.12
C ASP A 89 -4.65 6.82 -2.72
N LEU A 90 -4.21 7.84 -1.98
CA LEU A 90 -3.89 7.69 -0.56
C LEU A 90 -5.07 7.17 0.26
N ALA A 91 -6.26 7.74 0.07
CA ALA A 91 -7.46 7.28 0.76
C ALA A 91 -7.73 5.80 0.44
N ARG A 92 -7.59 5.39 -0.83
CA ARG A 92 -7.76 3.99 -1.24
C ARG A 92 -6.74 3.05 -0.60
N ASP A 93 -5.47 3.46 -0.51
CA ASP A 93 -4.44 2.64 0.13
C ASP A 93 -4.73 2.42 1.61
N TYR A 94 -5.06 3.49 2.35
CA TYR A 94 -5.44 3.39 3.77
C TYR A 94 -6.71 2.57 3.96
N HIS A 95 -7.69 2.71 3.07
CA HIS A 95 -8.90 1.90 3.10
C HIS A 95 -8.61 0.41 2.84
N ALA A 96 -7.71 0.10 1.91
CA ALA A 96 -7.30 -1.27 1.64
C ALA A 96 -6.57 -1.92 2.83
N ILE A 97 -5.79 -1.13 3.59
CA ILE A 97 -5.18 -1.52 4.87
C ILE A 97 -6.28 -1.76 5.92
N TYR A 98 -7.20 -0.80 6.08
CA TYR A 98 -8.33 -0.87 7.01
C TYR A 98 -9.15 -2.15 6.84
N LEU A 99 -9.53 -2.51 5.60
CA LEU A 99 -10.32 -3.71 5.30
C LEU A 99 -9.59 -5.04 5.58
N THR A 100 -8.33 -5.01 6.01
CA THR A 100 -7.57 -6.24 6.24
C THR A 100 -7.90 -6.84 7.61
N PRO A 101 -8.29 -8.12 7.72
CA PRO A 101 -8.86 -8.66 8.97
C PRO A 101 -7.99 -8.55 10.23
N HIS A 102 -6.67 -8.72 10.11
CA HIS A 102 -5.77 -8.57 11.28
C HIS A 102 -5.57 -7.10 11.69
N ILE A 103 -5.86 -6.15 10.80
CA ILE A 103 -5.90 -4.71 11.11
C ILE A 103 -7.21 -4.39 11.83
N LEU A 104 -8.35 -4.89 11.34
CA LEU A 104 -9.66 -4.74 12.00
C LEU A 104 -9.69 -5.31 13.41
N ALA A 105 -8.95 -6.38 13.66
CA ALA A 105 -8.81 -6.98 15.00
C ALA A 105 -8.02 -6.08 15.97
N ASP A 106 -7.18 -5.18 15.47
CA ASP A 106 -6.33 -4.28 16.27
C ASP A 106 -7.00 -2.91 16.41
N GLY A 107 -7.55 -2.67 17.61
CA GLY A 107 -8.30 -1.47 17.96
C GLY A 107 -7.62 -0.14 17.63
N VAL A 108 -6.29 -0.11 17.65
CA VAL A 108 -5.50 1.10 17.39
C VAL A 108 -5.30 1.26 15.88
N LYS A 109 -4.85 0.19 15.21
CA LYS A 109 -4.49 0.26 13.78
C LYS A 109 -5.67 0.52 12.86
N TRP A 110 -6.83 -0.08 13.11
CA TRP A 110 -7.98 0.18 12.25
C TRP A 110 -8.47 1.63 12.40
N ARG A 111 -8.36 2.23 13.60
CA ARG A 111 -8.72 3.64 13.83
C ARG A 111 -7.80 4.57 13.05
N GLU A 112 -6.49 4.34 13.14
CA GLU A 112 -5.50 5.12 12.37
C GLU A 112 -5.76 5.01 10.86
N ALA A 113 -5.98 3.80 10.35
CA ALA A 113 -6.25 3.58 8.93
C ALA A 113 -7.57 4.23 8.48
N LEU A 114 -8.65 4.12 9.26
CA LEU A 114 -9.94 4.72 8.92
C LEU A 114 -9.90 6.25 9.01
N GLN A 115 -9.27 6.81 10.05
CA GLN A 115 -9.07 8.26 10.17
C GLN A 115 -8.27 8.82 8.99
N ALA A 116 -7.16 8.17 8.64
CA ALA A 116 -6.37 8.55 7.47
C ALA A 116 -7.22 8.49 6.19
N THR A 117 -8.02 7.44 6.02
CA THR A 117 -8.94 7.30 4.87
C THR A 117 -9.89 8.50 4.77
N VAL A 118 -10.58 8.84 5.87
CA VAL A 118 -11.53 9.96 5.90
C VAL A 118 -10.84 11.30 5.62
N VAL A 119 -9.69 11.55 6.24
CA VAL A 119 -8.94 12.80 6.04
C VAL A 119 -8.49 12.96 4.59
N PHE A 120 -7.87 11.94 4.00
CA PHE A 120 -7.39 12.03 2.61
C PHE A 120 -8.54 12.07 1.60
N LEU A 121 -9.66 11.42 1.89
CA LEU A 121 -10.85 11.49 1.05
C LEU A 121 -11.50 12.88 1.09
N ALA A 122 -11.50 13.55 2.24
CA ALA A 122 -11.97 14.93 2.37
C ALA A 122 -11.03 15.94 1.69
N LEU A 123 -9.73 15.64 1.63
CA LEU A 123 -8.74 16.46 0.92
C LEU A 123 -8.71 16.21 -0.60
N SER A 124 -9.26 15.08 -1.05
CA SER A 124 -9.28 14.74 -2.47
C SER A 124 -10.24 15.61 -3.27
N PRO A 125 -9.93 15.93 -4.54
CA PRO A 125 -10.82 16.72 -5.38
C PRO A 125 -12.15 15.99 -5.57
N TYR A 126 -13.21 16.76 -5.73
CA TYR A 126 -14.54 16.21 -6.00
C TYR A 126 -14.53 15.46 -7.34
N ASP A 127 -14.88 14.19 -7.29
CA ASP A 127 -15.05 13.30 -8.43
C ASP A 127 -16.07 12.22 -8.09
N ASN A 128 -16.66 11.56 -9.10
CA ASN A 128 -17.63 10.49 -8.92
C ASN A 128 -17.09 9.37 -8.03
N GLU A 129 -15.81 9.01 -8.17
CA GLU A 129 -15.21 7.95 -7.37
C GLU A 129 -15.00 8.38 -5.91
N GLN A 130 -14.60 9.63 -5.70
CA GLN A 130 -14.49 10.23 -4.37
C GLN A 130 -15.85 10.18 -3.65
N GLN A 131 -16.94 10.53 -4.34
CA GLN A 131 -18.29 10.50 -3.78
C GLN A 131 -18.79 9.09 -3.46
N ASP A 132 -18.58 8.13 -4.36
CA ASP A 132 -18.96 6.73 -4.12
C ASP A 132 -18.23 6.17 -2.89
N MET A 133 -16.92 6.43 -2.78
CA MET A 133 -16.15 6.02 -1.62
C MET A 133 -16.62 6.71 -0.33
N LEU A 134 -16.95 8.00 -0.38
CA LEU A 134 -17.45 8.77 0.77
C LEU A 134 -18.77 8.20 1.26
N ASN A 135 -19.71 7.92 0.35
CA ASN A 135 -21.00 7.34 0.69
C ASN A 135 -20.86 5.95 1.33
N ARG A 136 -19.91 5.13 0.85
CA ARG A 136 -19.65 3.81 1.45
C ARG A 136 -19.08 3.93 2.85
N ILE A 137 -18.10 4.82 3.06
CA ILE A 137 -17.50 5.02 4.38
C ILE A 137 -18.50 5.65 5.36
N ALA A 138 -19.43 6.48 4.89
CA ALA A 138 -20.49 7.04 5.73
C ALA A 138 -21.45 5.98 6.29
N LEU A 139 -21.51 4.78 5.69
CA LEU A 139 -22.32 3.66 6.17
C LEU A 139 -21.55 2.73 7.13
N GLU A 140 -20.26 2.95 7.35
CA GLU A 140 -19.44 2.11 8.22
C GLU A 140 -19.75 2.37 9.71
N GLU A 141 -20.20 1.34 10.43
CA GLU A 141 -20.49 1.43 11.88
C GLU A 141 -19.27 1.84 12.71
N ASN A 142 -18.07 1.53 12.21
CA ASN A 142 -16.82 1.85 12.91
C ASN A 142 -16.49 3.35 12.84
N LEU A 143 -17.14 4.12 11.96
CA LEU A 143 -16.99 5.55 11.88
C LEU A 143 -17.48 6.25 13.15
N GLU A 144 -18.60 5.78 13.73
CA GLU A 144 -19.17 6.31 14.99
C GLU A 144 -18.25 6.08 16.20
N LYS A 145 -17.38 5.08 16.12
CA LYS A 145 -16.43 4.71 17.17
C LYS A 145 -15.14 5.53 17.12
N LEU A 146 -14.95 6.36 16.09
CA LEU A 146 -13.81 7.26 16.03
C LEU A 146 -14.00 8.37 17.08
N PRO A 147 -12.94 8.73 17.83
CA PRO A 147 -13.00 9.89 18.70
C PRO A 147 -13.33 11.12 17.85
N ALA A 148 -14.29 11.92 18.32
CA ALA A 148 -14.53 13.24 17.73
C ALA A 148 -13.21 14.03 17.76
N CYS A 149 -12.81 14.55 16.61
CA CYS A 149 -11.64 15.41 16.48
C CYS A 149 -11.78 16.67 17.34
#